data_AF-A0A269VVL2-F1
#
_entry.id   AF-A0A269VVL2-F1
#
_cell.length_a   1.000
_cell.length_b   1.000
_cell.length_c   1.000
_cell.angle_alpha   90.00
_cell.angle_beta   90.00
_cell.angle_gamma   90.00
#
_symmetry.space_group_name_H-M   'P 1'
#
loop_
_entity.id
_entity.type
_entity.pdbx_description
1 polymer ?
#
loop_
_entity_poly.entity_id
_entity_poly.type
_entity_poly.pdbx_seq_one_letter_code
_entity_poly.pdbx_strand_id
1 'polypeptide(L)'
;MTEVYMRKENSEFETGFVSEAGSFIDNRDYFAYIETEDLACYVLADGLDTVTDMNSAEMAVKAVLENFMEKPSMSRRRLMRGLRDAHEWLQFESRRVRLKASLLVIVTDYTRMVYASVGNVRLYHFRGGRLNFRSRDHSLAQSLVDDGRIPEDAAHLHEERGNLLEYLGKPGKLQAYVSKKTMLADGDVLLMVTPGMWEEVELAEMLGALEESKDPVILTDTLEEVLLSRQRRIIPNYTAAAISVKKIYQEKPKNRAKLIKRILIALIVMLLIGGGTWITLARSAEKKAQAVQEIMESGSLGDEYARLGDFQKAISPYSEAKNAATRIKDLVNRKLYLNKQALSQAIVDGDGYVDEGDFENAKISYEKALSLAKTYLSSSVDTIEKRIQDLDGYEAIRKQITEADVKFRAGDYTDALKLYEQAYKKATEGGYDRVIQEISGKQSDTQDKLTAIEHELQGIRAGKLAARGERLLQSEEYSGAIDAYAEAQQIYQEIGKLESVLSMERAITKVEDKQRSKQDEERAALAQQQEASDLGAIQQGPAGQAGSQQAAADQAAAQQAAIEQAARMAAEAAIREQTKQTEQNKQTEQTEQKKQTKEPAENGSEDNSDGNEAEASDSESQE
;
A
#
# COMPACT_ATOMS: atom_id res chain seq x y z
N MET A 1 46.05 3.05 39.04
CA MET A 1 46.06 2.84 40.50
C MET A 1 44.90 3.61 41.09
N THR A 2 43.76 2.95 41.26
CA THR A 2 42.65 3.49 42.05
C THR A 2 43.03 3.36 43.51
N GLU A 3 43.20 4.50 44.20
CA GLU A 3 43.12 4.55 45.66
C GLU A 3 41.86 3.78 46.08
N VAL A 4 42.03 2.63 46.71
CA VAL A 4 40.94 1.91 47.34
C VAL A 4 40.68 2.68 48.64
N TYR A 5 39.77 3.64 48.59
CA TYR A 5 39.33 4.34 49.79
C TYR A 5 38.66 3.31 50.71
N MET A 6 39.36 2.92 51.79
CA MET A 6 38.80 2.05 52.81
C MET A 6 37.61 2.75 53.46
N ARG A 7 36.45 2.09 53.49
CA ARG A 7 35.20 2.69 53.97
C ARG A 7 35.25 2.93 55.48
N LYS A 8 35.79 1.98 56.24
CA LYS A 8 35.94 2.07 57.71
C LYS A 8 36.77 3.28 58.11
N GLU A 9 37.93 3.52 57.50
CA GLU A 9 38.81 4.66 57.80
C GLU A 9 38.14 6.03 57.55
N ASN A 10 37.15 6.07 56.66
CA ASN A 10 36.41 7.27 56.30
C ASN A 10 35.04 7.37 57.00
N SER A 11 34.83 6.55 58.03
CA SER A 11 33.63 6.49 58.86
C SER A 11 34.02 6.36 60.34
N GLU A 12 33.11 6.70 61.24
CA GLU A 12 33.36 6.62 62.68
C GLU A 12 32.16 5.92 63.33
N PHE A 13 32.38 4.66 63.70
CA PHE A 13 31.42 3.77 64.34
C PHE A 13 32.05 3.34 65.66
N GLU A 14 31.37 3.64 66.76
CA GLU A 14 31.80 3.28 68.11
C GLU A 14 30.83 2.27 68.68
N THR A 15 31.34 1.26 69.38
CA THR A 15 30.54 0.17 69.95
C THR A 15 30.79 0.09 71.45
N GLY A 16 29.72 -0.01 72.22
CA GLY A 16 29.72 -0.24 73.66
C GLY A 16 28.68 -1.31 73.97
N PHE A 17 28.94 -2.15 74.96
CA PHE A 17 28.01 -3.19 75.35
C PHE A 17 28.17 -3.55 76.83
N VAL A 18 27.06 -4.01 77.41
CA VAL A 18 26.99 -4.63 78.74
C VAL A 18 26.34 -5.99 78.59
N SER A 19 26.85 -7.01 79.26
CA SER A 19 26.37 -8.39 79.13
C SER A 19 26.63 -9.18 80.40
N GLU A 20 25.58 -9.36 81.21
CA GLU A 20 25.71 -9.93 82.54
C GLU A 20 24.83 -11.17 82.73
N ALA A 21 25.29 -12.07 83.61
CA ALA A 21 24.53 -13.28 83.97
C ALA A 21 23.32 -12.97 84.89
N GLY A 22 23.24 -11.75 85.42
CA GLY A 22 22.21 -11.36 86.39
C GLY A 22 22.32 -12.20 87.67
N SER A 23 21.22 -12.83 88.07
CA SER A 23 21.18 -13.72 89.24
C SER A 23 21.62 -15.16 88.96
N PHE A 24 22.01 -15.48 87.72
CA PHE A 24 22.36 -16.83 87.28
C PHE A 24 23.88 -17.05 87.26
N ILE A 25 24.30 -18.32 87.25
CA ILE A 25 25.73 -18.70 87.26
C ILE A 25 26.39 -18.42 85.90
N ASP A 26 25.69 -18.75 84.81
CA ASP A 26 26.21 -18.62 83.45
C ASP A 26 25.50 -17.49 82.71
N ASN A 27 26.25 -16.72 81.94
CA ASN A 27 25.65 -15.83 80.95
C ASN A 27 25.24 -16.61 79.69
N ARG A 28 23.93 -16.61 79.39
CA ARG A 28 23.32 -17.28 78.24
C ARG A 28 23.14 -16.38 77.03
N ASP A 29 23.39 -15.10 77.19
CA ASP A 29 23.45 -14.14 76.10
C ASP A 29 24.87 -14.10 75.52
N TYR A 30 24.99 -13.77 74.24
CA TYR A 30 26.29 -13.63 73.60
C TYR A 30 26.28 -12.55 72.53
N PHE A 31 27.17 -11.57 72.67
CA PHE A 31 27.39 -10.50 71.71
C PHE A 31 28.80 -10.61 71.13
N ALA A 32 28.91 -10.55 69.81
CA ALA A 32 30.20 -10.40 69.15
C ALA A 32 30.04 -9.65 67.82
N TYR A 33 31.13 -9.04 67.37
CA TYR A 33 31.14 -8.29 66.13
C TYR A 33 32.49 -8.36 65.43
N ILE A 34 32.48 -8.10 64.13
CA ILE A 34 33.66 -8.01 63.28
C ILE A 34 33.53 -6.77 62.42
N GLU A 35 34.53 -5.91 62.47
CA GLU A 35 34.65 -4.74 61.60
C GLU A 35 35.79 -4.98 60.60
N THR A 36 35.46 -4.98 59.32
CA THR A 36 36.41 -5.05 58.20
C THR A 36 36.51 -3.69 57.52
N GLU A 37 37.45 -3.54 56.60
CA GLU A 37 37.70 -2.29 55.87
C GLU A 37 36.45 -1.77 55.13
N ASP A 38 35.59 -2.67 54.63
CA ASP A 38 34.43 -2.34 53.80
C ASP A 38 33.08 -2.61 54.44
N LEU A 39 33.02 -3.52 55.42
CA LEU A 39 31.78 -3.97 56.06
C LEU A 39 31.99 -4.20 57.56
N ALA A 40 30.95 -4.01 58.36
CA ALA A 40 30.90 -4.50 59.74
C ALA A 40 29.70 -5.42 59.95
N CYS A 41 29.84 -6.41 60.82
CA CYS A 41 28.81 -7.37 61.22
C CYS A 41 28.74 -7.44 62.74
N TYR A 42 27.59 -7.09 63.31
CA TYR A 42 27.29 -7.16 64.74
C TYR A 42 26.23 -8.24 64.96
N VAL A 43 26.44 -9.11 65.93
CA VAL A 43 25.55 -10.23 66.19
C VAL A 43 25.28 -10.33 67.70
N LEU A 44 24.00 -10.33 68.07
CA LEU A 44 23.54 -10.54 69.43
C LEU A 44 22.61 -11.75 69.47
N ALA A 45 22.84 -12.66 70.40
CA ALA A 45 21.99 -13.81 70.65
C ALA A 45 21.58 -13.90 72.12
N ASP A 46 20.38 -14.45 72.32
CA ASP A 46 19.83 -14.85 73.62
C ASP A 46 19.61 -16.38 73.59
N GLY A 47 20.21 -17.07 74.55
CA GLY A 47 20.12 -18.51 74.72
C GLY A 47 18.83 -18.91 75.42
N LEU A 48 17.92 -19.58 74.71
CA LEU A 48 16.57 -19.92 75.19
C LEU A 48 16.51 -21.30 75.87
N ASP A 49 17.65 -21.82 76.30
CA ASP A 49 17.78 -23.14 76.91
C ASP A 49 18.56 -23.09 78.23
N THR A 50 18.37 -24.13 79.02
CA THR A 50 18.92 -24.24 80.38
C THR A 50 20.09 -25.21 80.45
N VAL A 51 20.81 -25.43 79.34
CA VAL A 51 21.82 -26.49 79.22
C VAL A 51 23.17 -26.00 79.73
N THR A 52 23.69 -26.52 80.84
CA THR A 52 24.96 -26.03 81.43
C THR A 52 26.18 -26.19 80.53
N ASP A 53 26.29 -27.31 79.81
CA ASP A 53 27.55 -27.72 79.16
C ASP A 53 27.82 -27.06 77.81
N MET A 54 26.82 -26.37 77.23
CA MET A 54 26.89 -25.77 75.89
C MET A 54 26.15 -24.43 75.89
N ASN A 55 26.68 -23.44 75.19
CA ASN A 55 26.04 -22.13 75.03
C ASN A 55 25.50 -21.95 73.59
N SER A 56 24.18 -22.06 73.44
CA SER A 56 23.50 -21.94 72.14
C SER A 56 23.64 -20.56 71.51
N ALA A 57 23.66 -19.49 72.31
CA ALA A 57 23.85 -18.13 71.82
C ALA A 57 25.25 -17.97 71.22
N GLU A 58 26.27 -18.42 71.92
CA GLU A 58 27.65 -18.41 71.45
C GLU A 58 27.82 -19.22 70.16
N MET A 59 27.26 -20.43 70.10
CA MET A 59 27.30 -21.28 68.90
C MET A 59 26.62 -20.61 67.69
N ALA A 60 25.46 -20.00 67.89
CA ALA A 60 24.73 -19.31 66.83
C ALA A 60 25.50 -18.10 66.31
N VAL A 61 26.05 -17.28 67.22
CA VAL A 61 26.84 -16.10 66.88
C VAL A 61 28.09 -16.48 66.10
N LYS A 62 28.85 -17.48 66.57
CA LYS A 62 30.05 -17.98 65.89
C LYS A 62 29.74 -18.48 64.49
N ALA A 63 28.70 -19.29 64.32
CA ALA A 63 28.30 -19.80 63.00
C ALA A 63 27.96 -18.67 62.00
N VAL A 64 27.30 -17.60 62.46
CA VAL A 64 26.98 -16.44 61.60
C VAL A 64 28.24 -15.63 61.27
N LEU A 65 29.10 -15.38 62.25
CA LEU A 65 30.34 -14.63 62.03
C LEU A 65 31.31 -15.39 61.11
N GLU A 66 31.44 -16.71 61.25
CA GLU A 66 32.23 -17.55 60.35
C GLU A 66 31.69 -17.49 58.91
N ASN A 67 30.36 -17.58 58.74
CA ASN A 67 29.73 -17.45 57.41
C ASN A 67 29.98 -16.06 56.79
N PHE A 68 29.96 -15.02 57.62
CA PHE A 68 30.25 -13.66 57.22
C PHE A 68 31.72 -13.49 56.84
N MET A 69 32.67 -14.02 57.62
CA MET A 69 34.10 -13.95 57.31
C MET A 69 34.47 -14.70 56.02
N GLU A 70 33.84 -15.84 55.74
CA GLU A 70 34.08 -16.59 54.50
C GLU A 70 33.74 -15.73 53.28
N LYS A 71 32.59 -15.04 53.30
CA LYS A 71 32.10 -14.20 52.20
C LYS A 71 31.32 -12.97 52.73
N PRO A 72 32.03 -11.89 53.10
CA PRO A 72 31.41 -10.68 53.65
C PRO A 72 30.39 -10.09 52.67
N SER A 73 29.13 -9.94 53.10
CA SER A 73 28.07 -9.48 52.19
C SER A 73 26.86 -8.90 52.90
N MET A 74 26.34 -7.80 52.34
CA MET A 74 25.05 -7.18 52.66
C MET A 74 23.85 -7.80 51.92
N SER A 75 24.06 -8.95 51.26
CA SER A 75 23.03 -9.60 50.46
C SER A 75 22.04 -10.34 51.35
N ARG A 76 20.73 -10.06 51.18
CA ARG A 76 19.65 -10.78 51.86
C ARG A 76 19.77 -12.30 51.73
N ARG A 77 20.20 -12.79 50.56
CA ARG A 77 20.40 -14.24 50.34
C ARG A 77 21.55 -14.81 51.17
N ARG A 78 22.62 -14.05 51.38
CA ARG A 78 23.78 -14.50 52.17
C ARG A 78 23.46 -14.47 53.66
N LEU A 79 22.83 -13.40 54.13
CA LEU A 79 22.32 -13.31 55.51
C LEU A 79 21.38 -14.48 55.84
N MET A 80 20.37 -14.73 54.99
CA MET A 80 19.48 -15.89 55.16
C MET A 80 20.18 -17.25 55.08
N ARG A 81 21.39 -17.32 54.50
CA ARG A 81 22.18 -18.54 54.52
C ARG A 81 22.90 -18.68 55.85
N GLY A 82 23.59 -17.64 56.32
CA GLY A 82 24.24 -17.67 57.64
C GLY A 82 23.27 -17.99 58.79
N LEU A 83 22.05 -17.43 58.79
CA LEU A 83 21.04 -17.78 59.79
C LEU A 83 20.56 -19.24 59.67
N ARG A 84 20.49 -19.79 58.45
CA ARG A 84 20.16 -21.20 58.24
C ARG A 84 21.28 -22.13 58.68
N ASP A 85 22.53 -21.78 58.38
CA ASP A 85 23.69 -22.54 58.80
C ASP A 85 23.75 -22.60 60.34
N ALA A 86 23.53 -21.47 61.02
CA ALA A 86 23.42 -21.43 62.49
C ALA A 86 22.24 -22.26 63.03
N HIS A 87 21.09 -22.21 62.37
CA HIS A 87 19.92 -23.02 62.73
C HIS A 87 20.16 -24.53 62.59
N GLU A 88 20.73 -24.94 61.47
CA GLU A 88 21.09 -26.34 61.19
C GLU A 88 22.19 -26.82 62.14
N TRP A 89 23.13 -25.95 62.49
CA TRP A 89 24.17 -26.26 63.49
C TRP A 89 23.59 -26.54 64.87
N LEU A 90 22.68 -25.67 65.36
CA LEU A 90 21.99 -25.93 66.64
C LEU A 90 21.12 -27.19 66.58
N GLN A 91 20.42 -27.45 65.47
CA GLN A 91 19.66 -28.70 65.29
C GLN A 91 20.57 -29.93 65.32
N PHE A 92 21.73 -29.86 64.67
CA PHE A 92 22.68 -30.96 64.57
C PHE A 92 23.29 -31.31 65.92
N GLU A 93 23.63 -30.31 66.73
CA GLU A 93 24.19 -30.50 68.07
C GLU A 93 23.12 -30.83 69.13
N SER A 94 21.83 -30.61 68.80
CA SER A 94 20.69 -30.91 69.67
C SER A 94 20.40 -32.43 69.86
N ARG A 95 21.41 -33.30 69.79
CA ARG A 95 21.25 -34.77 69.85
C ARG A 95 20.89 -35.28 71.24
N ARG A 96 21.46 -34.65 72.28
CA ARG A 96 21.28 -35.05 73.69
C ARG A 96 20.46 -34.03 74.49
N VAL A 97 20.55 -32.78 74.09
CA VAL A 97 19.94 -31.62 74.73
C VAL A 97 19.35 -30.73 73.66
N ARG A 98 18.31 -29.96 73.96
CA ARG A 98 17.63 -29.15 72.95
C ARG A 98 18.14 -27.72 73.00
N LEU A 99 19.02 -27.38 72.05
CA LEU A 99 19.66 -26.08 71.94
C LEU A 99 18.75 -25.10 71.19
N LYS A 100 18.56 -23.90 71.75
CA LYS A 100 17.66 -22.89 71.18
C LYS A 100 18.24 -21.49 71.40
N ALA A 101 18.08 -20.62 70.40
CA ALA A 101 18.50 -19.24 70.54
C ALA A 101 17.62 -18.27 69.74
N SER A 102 17.44 -17.07 70.27
CA SER A 102 17.06 -15.87 69.52
C SER A 102 18.32 -15.17 69.00
N LEU A 103 18.25 -14.52 67.84
CA LEU A 103 19.42 -13.92 67.19
C LEU A 103 19.02 -12.67 66.41
N LEU A 104 19.83 -11.62 66.54
CA LEU A 104 19.80 -10.41 65.74
C LEU A 104 21.18 -10.18 65.11
N VAL A 105 21.20 -9.92 63.81
CA VAL A 105 22.41 -9.63 63.02
C VAL A 105 22.24 -8.27 62.37
N ILE A 106 23.22 -7.38 62.49
CA ILE A 106 23.31 -6.13 61.74
C ILE A 106 24.56 -6.18 60.88
N VAL A 107 24.41 -5.98 59.58
CA VAL A 107 25.55 -5.77 58.68
C VAL A 107 25.45 -4.36 58.11
N THR A 108 26.58 -3.65 58.06
CA THR A 108 26.67 -2.30 57.50
C THR A 108 27.83 -2.18 56.53
N ASP A 109 27.66 -1.38 55.48
CA ASP A 109 28.74 -0.96 54.55
C ASP A 109 29.26 0.44 54.87
N TYR A 110 29.06 0.88 56.11
CA TYR A 110 29.34 2.21 56.67
C TYR A 110 28.52 3.35 56.04
N THR A 111 27.65 3.07 55.07
CA THR A 111 26.68 4.02 54.51
C THR A 111 25.23 3.54 54.73
N ARG A 112 25.02 2.24 54.67
CA ARG A 112 23.72 1.57 54.76
C ARG A 112 23.85 0.36 55.66
N MET A 113 22.77 0.03 56.36
CA MET A 113 22.64 -1.21 57.13
C MET A 113 21.57 -2.15 56.55
N VAL A 114 21.73 -3.43 56.84
CA VAL A 114 20.70 -4.48 56.73
C VAL A 114 20.73 -5.25 58.04
N TYR A 115 19.57 -5.55 58.60
CA TYR A 115 19.49 -6.44 59.75
C TYR A 115 18.70 -7.70 59.42
N ALA A 116 19.04 -8.78 60.11
CA ALA A 116 18.31 -10.04 60.11
C ALA A 116 17.95 -10.40 61.54
N SER A 117 16.73 -10.87 61.77
CA SER A 117 16.26 -11.23 63.11
C SER A 117 15.54 -12.57 63.09
N VAL A 118 15.64 -13.28 64.21
CA VAL A 118 14.86 -14.46 64.53
C VAL A 118 14.68 -14.55 66.05
N GLY A 119 13.44 -14.67 66.52
CA GLY A 119 13.13 -14.66 67.95
C GLY A 119 12.79 -13.26 68.46
N ASN A 120 13.26 -12.91 69.66
CA ASN A 120 12.87 -11.70 70.41
C ASN A 120 14.06 -10.84 70.89
N VAL A 121 15.24 -11.02 70.28
CA VAL A 121 16.32 -10.02 70.40
C VAL A 121 15.96 -8.83 69.50
N ARG A 122 15.94 -7.62 70.08
CA ARG A 122 15.40 -6.44 69.43
C ARG A 122 16.48 -5.47 68.95
N LEU A 123 16.23 -4.85 67.81
CA LEU A 123 16.94 -3.68 67.30
C LEU A 123 16.07 -2.45 67.52
N TYR A 124 16.61 -1.43 68.18
CA TYR A 124 16.09 -0.07 68.18
C TYR A 124 17.02 0.81 67.35
N HIS A 125 16.50 1.46 66.31
CA HIS A 125 17.23 2.45 65.54
C HIS A 125 16.78 3.84 65.95
N PHE A 126 17.67 4.61 66.56
CA PHE A 126 17.44 6.00 66.91
C PHE A 126 18.09 6.94 65.90
N ARG A 127 17.37 8.01 65.54
CA ARG A 127 17.85 9.06 64.65
C ARG A 127 17.40 10.42 65.18
N GLY A 128 18.36 11.33 65.36
CA GLY A 128 18.05 12.68 65.84
C GLY A 128 17.36 12.70 67.22
N GLY A 129 17.69 11.76 68.10
CA GLY A 129 17.10 11.66 69.45
C GLY A 129 15.68 11.08 69.48
N ARG A 130 15.21 10.44 68.40
CA ARG A 130 13.88 9.80 68.35
C ARG A 130 13.99 8.37 67.84
N LEU A 131 13.03 7.52 68.22
CA LEU A 131 12.90 6.19 67.65
C LEU A 131 12.52 6.29 66.17
N ASN A 132 13.40 5.82 65.29
CA ASN A 132 13.13 5.72 63.85
C ASN A 132 12.35 4.44 63.53
N PHE A 133 12.82 3.30 64.03
CA PHE A 133 12.06 2.05 64.02
C PHE A 133 12.58 1.06 65.07
N ARG A 134 11.74 0.06 65.38
CA ARG A 134 12.07 -1.12 66.19
C ARG A 134 11.89 -2.38 65.34
N SER A 135 12.75 -3.39 65.49
CA SER A 135 12.50 -4.71 64.89
C SER A 135 11.24 -5.36 65.48
N ARG A 136 10.62 -6.26 64.72
CA ARG A 136 9.48 -7.05 65.19
C ARG A 136 9.97 -8.35 65.81
N ASP A 137 9.31 -8.77 66.88
CA ASP A 137 9.56 -10.07 67.49
C ASP A 137 8.88 -11.17 66.66
N HIS A 138 9.39 -12.39 66.74
CA HIS A 138 8.70 -13.56 66.19
C HIS A 138 7.93 -14.30 67.29
N SER A 139 7.10 -13.59 68.03
CA SER A 139 6.27 -14.10 69.12
C SER A 139 4.79 -14.16 68.73
N LEU A 140 4.01 -14.95 69.48
CA LEU A 140 2.56 -15.01 69.33
C LEU A 140 1.92 -13.64 69.58
N ALA A 141 2.39 -12.88 70.58
CA ALA A 141 1.92 -11.51 70.82
C ALA A 141 2.13 -10.62 69.59
N GLN A 142 3.31 -10.66 68.94
CA GLN A 142 3.54 -9.88 67.72
C GLN A 142 2.63 -10.33 66.56
N SER A 143 2.34 -11.64 66.44
CA SER A 143 1.38 -12.14 65.44
C SER A 143 -0.03 -11.58 65.70
N LEU A 144 -0.46 -11.47 66.96
CA LEU A 144 -1.75 -10.87 67.31
C LEU A 144 -1.81 -9.38 66.98
N VAL A 145 -0.69 -8.66 67.12
CA VAL A 145 -0.57 -7.25 66.67
C VAL A 145 -0.67 -7.17 65.16
N ASP A 146 0.06 -8.03 64.45
CA ASP A 146 0.11 -8.04 62.98
C ASP A 146 -1.29 -8.38 62.39
N ASP A 147 -2.08 -9.20 63.10
CA ASP A 147 -3.47 -9.52 62.77
C ASP A 147 -4.49 -8.44 63.23
N GLY A 148 -4.03 -7.36 63.87
CA GLY A 148 -4.87 -6.27 64.38
C GLY A 148 -5.74 -6.64 65.59
N ARG A 149 -5.44 -7.76 66.26
CA ARG A 149 -6.21 -8.27 67.41
C ARG A 149 -5.85 -7.59 68.72
N ILE A 150 -4.63 -7.07 68.83
CA ILE A 150 -4.17 -6.22 69.94
C ILE A 150 -3.42 -5.00 69.39
N PRO A 151 -3.42 -3.84 70.07
CA PRO A 151 -2.63 -2.68 69.65
C PRO A 151 -1.13 -2.93 69.85
N GLU A 152 -0.28 -2.29 69.03
CA GLU A 152 1.20 -2.40 69.11
C GLU A 152 1.74 -2.06 70.50
N ASP A 153 1.16 -1.05 71.15
CA ASP A 153 1.53 -0.63 72.49
C ASP A 153 1.16 -1.66 73.56
N ALA A 154 0.22 -2.58 73.32
CA ALA A 154 -0.09 -3.65 74.27
C ALA A 154 0.85 -4.85 74.14
N ALA A 155 1.58 -4.99 73.02
CA ALA A 155 2.38 -6.16 72.72
C ALA A 155 3.50 -6.41 73.74
N HIS A 156 4.12 -5.34 74.23
CA HIS A 156 5.25 -5.43 75.16
C HIS A 156 4.84 -5.87 76.58
N LEU A 157 3.58 -5.68 76.97
CA LEU A 157 3.01 -6.11 78.25
C LEU A 157 2.23 -7.43 78.15
N HIS A 158 2.03 -7.94 76.93
CA HIS A 158 1.23 -9.13 76.68
C HIS A 158 1.89 -10.38 77.30
N GLU A 159 1.07 -11.31 77.84
CA GLU A 159 1.56 -12.55 78.45
C GLU A 159 2.28 -13.45 77.44
N GLU A 160 1.74 -13.56 76.22
CA GLU A 160 2.31 -14.33 75.11
C GLU A 160 3.53 -13.69 74.42
N ARG A 161 4.13 -12.63 74.97
CA ARG A 161 5.30 -11.97 74.36
C ARG A 161 6.54 -12.87 74.30
N GLY A 162 6.66 -13.79 75.25
CA GLY A 162 7.74 -14.79 75.29
C GLY A 162 7.46 -16.07 74.49
N ASN A 163 6.25 -16.25 73.95
CA ASN A 163 5.88 -17.44 73.20
C ASN A 163 6.35 -17.33 71.74
N LEU A 164 7.57 -17.78 71.47
CA LEU A 164 8.23 -17.62 70.16
C LEU A 164 7.73 -18.63 69.12
N LEU A 165 7.29 -18.11 67.97
CA LEU A 165 6.91 -18.87 66.79
C LEU A 165 8.14 -19.24 65.93
N GLU A 166 9.15 -18.37 65.91
CA GLU A 166 10.42 -18.59 65.19
C GLU A 166 11.61 -18.36 66.12
N TYR A 167 12.51 -19.36 66.21
CA TYR A 167 13.75 -19.34 66.97
C TYR A 167 14.75 -20.34 66.35
N LEU A 168 16.06 -20.16 66.55
CA LEU A 168 17.08 -21.08 66.05
C LEU A 168 17.01 -22.43 66.81
N GLY A 169 17.23 -23.56 66.14
CA GLY A 169 17.07 -24.89 66.75
C GLY A 169 15.62 -25.40 66.85
N LYS A 170 14.61 -24.65 66.40
CA LYS A 170 13.22 -25.16 66.27
C LYS A 170 13.16 -26.35 65.30
N PRO A 171 12.19 -27.28 65.42
CA PRO A 171 12.04 -28.37 64.45
C PRO A 171 11.61 -27.82 63.09
N GLY A 172 12.12 -28.41 62.02
CA GLY A 172 11.72 -28.06 60.65
C GLY A 172 12.50 -26.87 60.10
N LYS A 173 11.86 -26.07 59.25
CA LYS A 173 12.49 -24.96 58.52
C LYS A 173 12.39 -23.65 59.31
N LEU A 174 13.47 -22.86 59.26
CA LEU A 174 13.52 -21.52 59.83
C LEU A 174 12.87 -20.47 58.92
N GLN A 175 11.99 -19.63 59.47
CA GLN A 175 11.53 -18.41 58.82
C GLN A 175 12.10 -17.18 59.53
N ALA A 176 13.30 -16.77 59.11
CA ALA A 176 13.92 -15.55 59.62
C ALA A 176 13.50 -14.31 58.79
N TYR A 177 13.52 -13.15 59.43
CA TYR A 177 13.30 -11.88 58.76
C TYR A 177 14.63 -11.26 58.33
N VAL A 178 14.65 -10.63 57.16
CA VAL A 178 15.78 -9.80 56.71
C VAL A 178 15.26 -8.52 56.10
N SER A 179 15.75 -7.40 56.61
CA SER A 179 15.32 -6.07 56.22
C SER A 179 15.74 -5.71 54.80
N LYS A 180 15.15 -4.63 54.27
CA LYS A 180 15.72 -3.91 53.13
C LYS A 180 16.98 -3.16 53.59
N LYS A 181 17.80 -2.72 52.63
CA LYS A 181 18.92 -1.82 52.91
C LYS A 181 18.39 -0.46 53.38
N THR A 182 18.76 -0.04 54.56
CA THR A 182 18.39 1.25 55.16
C THR A 182 19.59 2.17 55.19
N MET A 183 19.44 3.41 54.75
CA MET A 183 20.53 4.40 54.76
C MET A 183 20.76 4.89 56.19
N LEU A 184 22.02 4.87 56.63
CA LEU A 184 22.44 5.44 57.90
C LEU A 184 22.67 6.94 57.74
N ALA A 185 22.59 7.66 58.85
CA ALA A 185 22.92 9.08 58.95
C ALA A 185 23.89 9.32 60.10
N ASP A 186 24.62 10.44 60.03
CA ASP A 186 25.48 10.88 61.13
C ASP A 186 24.63 11.13 62.39
N GLY A 187 25.08 10.61 63.52
CA GLY A 187 24.38 10.64 64.80
C GLY A 187 23.30 9.57 64.98
N ASP A 188 23.18 8.59 64.09
CA ASP A 188 22.33 7.43 64.30
C ASP A 188 22.89 6.56 65.45
N VAL A 189 22.00 5.96 66.24
CA VAL A 189 22.37 4.97 67.26
C VAL A 189 21.57 3.69 67.02
N LEU A 190 22.29 2.57 66.94
CA LEU A 190 21.70 1.23 66.81
C LEU A 190 21.85 0.51 68.14
N LEU A 191 20.74 0.23 68.81
CA LEU A 191 20.72 -0.45 70.09
C LEU A 191 20.15 -1.86 69.92
N MET A 192 20.97 -2.87 70.19
CA MET A 192 20.62 -4.29 70.20
C MET A 192 20.40 -4.74 71.64
N VAL A 193 19.26 -5.34 71.96
CA VAL A 193 18.91 -5.74 73.34
C VAL A 193 18.25 -7.11 73.41
N THR A 194 18.62 -7.90 74.41
CA THR A 194 17.95 -9.17 74.75
C THR A 194 16.73 -8.94 75.66
N PRO A 195 15.83 -9.93 75.82
CA PRO A 195 14.64 -9.81 76.67
C PRO A 195 14.91 -9.35 78.09
N GLY A 196 16.00 -9.82 78.71
CA GLY A 196 16.32 -9.39 80.07
C GLY A 196 16.56 -7.89 80.21
N MET A 197 16.93 -7.20 79.13
CA MET A 197 17.05 -5.74 79.11
C MET A 197 15.73 -5.06 78.79
N TRP A 198 15.12 -5.38 77.63
CA TRP A 198 13.97 -4.61 77.14
C TRP A 198 12.67 -4.85 77.93
N GLU A 199 12.58 -5.92 78.73
CA GLU A 199 11.43 -6.14 79.60
C GLU A 199 11.43 -5.24 80.85
N GLU A 200 12.59 -4.77 81.31
CA GLU A 200 12.71 -3.93 82.51
C GLU A 200 12.94 -2.45 82.20
N VAL A 201 13.44 -2.15 81.00
CA VAL A 201 13.73 -0.78 80.51
C VAL A 201 12.75 -0.39 79.41
N GLU A 202 11.95 0.65 79.66
CA GLU A 202 10.95 1.14 78.72
C GLU A 202 11.56 2.05 77.64
N LEU A 203 10.85 2.22 76.53
CA LEU A 203 11.30 3.09 75.43
C LEU A 203 11.57 4.53 75.88
N ALA A 204 10.77 5.07 76.81
CA ALA A 204 10.95 6.42 77.34
C ALA A 204 12.29 6.55 78.11
N GLU A 205 12.68 5.50 78.84
CA GLU A 205 13.94 5.45 79.57
C GLU A 205 15.12 5.29 78.62
N MET A 206 14.97 4.48 77.56
CA MET A 206 15.97 4.39 76.48
C MET A 206 16.20 5.75 75.80
N LEU A 207 15.13 6.51 75.56
CA LEU A 207 15.24 7.85 74.99
C LEU A 207 15.90 8.83 75.97
N GLY A 208 15.56 8.76 77.26
CA GLY A 208 16.20 9.57 78.31
C GLY A 208 17.70 9.31 78.42
N ALA A 209 18.13 8.04 78.44
CA ALA A 209 19.54 7.69 78.46
C ALA A 209 20.29 8.18 77.20
N LEU A 210 19.63 8.14 76.04
CA LEU A 210 20.18 8.65 74.78
C LEU A 210 20.31 10.19 74.75
N GLU A 211 19.45 10.91 75.48
CA GLU A 211 19.56 12.36 75.66
C GLU A 211 20.73 12.73 76.58
N GLU A 212 21.02 11.92 77.59
CA GLU A 212 22.14 12.11 78.51
C GLU A 212 23.49 11.89 77.81
N SER A 213 23.65 10.78 77.09
CA SER A 213 24.87 10.52 76.34
C SER A 213 24.63 9.65 75.10
N LYS A 214 25.31 10.04 74.01
CA LYS A 214 25.39 9.25 72.75
C LYS A 214 26.66 8.41 72.68
N ASP A 215 27.51 8.49 73.68
CA ASP A 215 28.63 7.56 73.84
C ASP A 215 28.05 6.18 74.13
N PRO A 216 28.40 5.15 73.33
CA PRO A 216 27.72 3.88 73.42
C PRO A 216 28.03 3.12 74.72
N VAL A 217 29.15 3.38 75.39
CA VAL A 217 29.49 2.75 76.68
C VAL A 217 28.64 3.39 77.78
N ILE A 218 28.63 4.71 77.86
CA ILE A 218 27.82 5.45 78.85
C ILE A 218 26.34 5.09 78.66
N LEU A 219 25.86 5.04 77.41
CA LEU A 219 24.48 4.65 77.12
C LEU A 219 24.15 3.27 77.70
N THR A 220 24.99 2.25 77.45
CA THR A 220 24.69 0.90 77.97
C THR A 220 24.79 0.81 79.49
N ASP A 221 25.71 1.53 80.11
CA ASP A 221 25.87 1.60 81.56
C ASP A 221 24.63 2.26 82.20
N THR A 222 24.16 3.38 81.65
CA THR A 222 22.93 4.05 82.13
C THR A 222 21.70 3.13 82.00
N LEU A 223 21.57 2.36 80.90
CA LEU A 223 20.46 1.40 80.76
C LEU A 223 20.55 0.26 81.79
N GLU A 224 21.75 -0.21 82.10
CA GLU A 224 21.97 -1.19 83.17
C GLU A 224 21.58 -0.60 84.53
N GLU A 225 21.98 0.63 84.85
CA GLU A 225 21.60 1.29 86.11
C GLU A 225 20.07 1.41 86.25
N VAL A 226 19.37 1.77 85.16
CA VAL A 226 17.90 1.83 85.11
C VAL A 226 17.31 0.44 85.41
N LEU A 227 17.83 -0.62 84.78
CA LEU A 227 17.40 -1.99 85.03
C LEU A 227 17.62 -2.39 86.49
N LEU A 228 18.80 -2.14 87.04
CA LEU A 228 19.16 -2.50 88.42
C LEU A 228 18.35 -1.69 89.45
N SER A 229 17.94 -0.46 89.11
CA SER A 229 17.09 0.38 89.96
C SER A 229 15.71 -0.25 90.27
N ARG A 230 15.25 -1.21 89.44
CA ARG A 230 14.00 -1.95 89.66
C ARG A 230 14.05 -2.88 90.88
N GLN A 231 15.25 -3.17 91.42
CA GLN A 231 15.47 -3.99 92.62
C GLN A 231 14.72 -5.34 92.58
N ARG A 232 14.71 -6.00 91.42
CA ARG A 232 14.13 -7.33 91.26
C ARG A 232 14.91 -8.34 92.11
N ARG A 233 14.22 -9.30 92.70
CA ARG A 233 14.85 -10.38 93.49
C ARG A 233 15.64 -11.36 92.61
N ILE A 234 15.20 -11.53 91.37
CA ILE A 234 15.82 -12.41 90.37
C ILE A 234 15.92 -11.57 89.11
N ILE A 235 17.15 -11.40 88.62
CA ILE A 235 17.46 -10.65 87.40
C ILE A 235 17.84 -11.68 86.33
N PRO A 236 17.14 -11.72 85.18
CA PRO A 236 17.49 -12.61 84.06
C PRO A 236 18.86 -12.25 83.47
N ASN A 237 19.37 -13.10 82.58
CA ASN A 237 20.46 -12.71 81.68
C ASN A 237 20.04 -11.47 80.89
N TYR A 238 20.92 -10.47 80.82
CA TYR A 238 20.65 -9.28 80.03
C TYR A 238 21.90 -8.84 79.27
N THR A 239 21.67 -8.41 78.04
CA THR A 239 22.69 -7.80 77.20
C THR A 239 22.11 -6.63 76.43
N ALA A 240 22.85 -5.53 76.43
CA ALA A 240 22.62 -4.39 75.55
C ALA A 240 23.91 -4.07 74.81
N ALA A 241 23.83 -3.87 73.50
CA ALA A 241 24.93 -3.41 72.67
C ALA A 241 24.51 -2.20 71.85
N ALA A 242 25.20 -1.08 72.03
CA ALA A 242 24.98 0.17 71.32
C ALA A 242 26.08 0.39 70.28
N ILE A 243 25.68 0.73 69.06
CA ILE A 243 26.56 1.18 67.98
C ILE A 243 26.21 2.63 67.66
N SER A 244 27.10 3.55 68.00
CA SER A 244 26.98 4.98 67.73
C SER A 244 27.65 5.32 66.40
N VAL A 245 26.86 5.84 65.45
CA VAL A 245 27.31 6.22 64.12
C VAL A 245 27.68 7.70 64.13
N LYS A 246 28.91 8.04 64.55
CA LYS A 246 29.39 9.42 64.57
C LYS A 246 29.53 10.00 63.17
N LYS A 247 30.02 9.18 62.22
CA LYS A 247 30.23 9.59 60.83
C LYS A 247 30.02 8.44 59.86
N ILE A 248 29.13 8.60 58.88
CA ILE A 248 28.94 7.64 57.79
C ILE A 248 29.97 7.84 56.69
N TYR A 249 30.26 6.76 55.96
CA TYR A 249 30.98 6.86 54.71
C TYR A 249 30.09 7.52 53.65
N GLN A 250 30.51 8.67 53.12
CA GLN A 250 29.82 9.35 52.04
C GLN A 250 30.33 8.84 50.68
N GLU A 251 29.53 8.02 49.99
CA GLU A 251 29.83 7.64 48.61
C GLU A 251 29.83 8.92 47.74
N LYS A 252 30.98 9.26 47.10
CA LYS A 252 31.00 10.33 46.08
C LYS A 252 29.86 10.08 45.09
N PRO A 253 29.00 11.08 44.80
CA PRO A 253 27.85 10.87 43.93
C PRO A 253 28.34 10.32 42.60
N LYS A 254 27.94 9.09 42.26
CA LYS A 254 28.17 8.54 40.92
C LYS A 254 27.64 9.57 39.94
N ASN A 255 28.51 10.09 39.06
CA ASN A 255 28.20 11.09 38.04
C ASN A 255 27.17 10.55 37.02
N ARG A 256 25.92 10.36 37.45
CA ARG A 256 24.80 9.91 36.62
C ARG A 256 24.56 10.90 35.48
N ALA A 257 24.93 12.16 35.65
CA ALA A 257 24.92 13.18 34.59
C ALA A 257 25.79 12.82 33.37
N LYS A 258 26.97 12.20 33.56
CA LYS A 258 27.80 11.74 32.43
C LYS A 258 27.20 10.52 31.72
N LEU A 259 26.54 9.64 32.47
CA LEU A 259 25.84 8.48 31.90
C LEU A 259 24.59 8.92 31.12
N ILE A 260 23.78 9.81 31.70
CA ILE A 260 22.59 10.38 31.05
C ILE A 260 22.99 11.15 29.79
N LYS A 261 24.05 11.97 29.81
CA LYS A 261 24.56 12.63 28.59
C LYS A 261 24.97 11.62 27.51
N ARG A 262 25.64 10.52 27.87
CA ARG A 262 26.03 9.47 26.91
C ARG A 262 24.81 8.75 26.33
N ILE A 263 23.82 8.44 27.17
CA ILE A 263 22.56 7.82 26.73
C ILE A 263 21.81 8.78 25.81
N LEU A 264 21.72 10.07 26.15
CA LEU A 264 21.01 11.07 25.35
C LEU A 264 21.67 11.29 23.98
N ILE A 265 23.00 11.36 23.92
CA ILE A 265 23.75 11.43 22.65
C ILE A 265 23.53 10.16 21.82
N ALA A 266 23.60 8.97 22.44
CA ALA A 266 23.34 7.71 21.75
C ALA A 266 21.90 7.61 21.24
N LEU A 267 20.93 8.11 22.00
CA LEU A 267 19.51 8.12 21.64
C LEU A 267 19.24 9.11 20.51
N ILE A 268 19.85 10.30 20.52
CA ILE A 268 19.79 11.26 19.41
C ILE A 268 20.42 10.68 18.15
N VAL A 269 21.58 10.01 18.25
CA VAL A 269 22.21 9.34 17.09
C VAL A 269 21.33 8.19 16.59
N MET A 270 20.73 7.39 17.48
CA MET A 270 19.81 6.32 17.09
C MET A 270 18.51 6.87 16.48
N LEU A 271 18.03 8.04 16.91
CA LEU A 271 16.82 8.69 16.38
C LEU A 271 17.11 9.39 15.04
N LEU A 272 18.33 9.92 14.82
CA LEU A 272 18.76 10.44 13.52
C LEU A 272 18.98 9.31 12.50
N ILE A 273 19.67 8.23 12.90
CA ILE A 273 19.89 7.05 12.05
C ILE A 273 18.55 6.32 11.82
N GLY A 274 17.78 6.08 12.88
CA GLY A 274 16.48 5.42 12.86
C GLY A 274 15.38 6.24 12.17
N GLY A 275 15.39 7.56 12.32
CA GLY A 275 14.51 8.47 11.60
C GLY A 275 14.83 8.54 10.11
N GLY A 276 16.12 8.55 9.76
CA GLY A 276 16.57 8.46 8.37
C GLY A 276 16.19 7.13 7.69
N THR A 277 16.27 6.01 8.41
CA THR A 277 15.81 4.70 7.90
C THR A 277 14.30 4.63 7.80
N TRP A 278 13.54 5.22 8.74
CA TRP A 278 12.08 5.28 8.67
C TRP A 278 11.57 6.14 7.49
N ILE A 279 12.16 7.32 7.27
CA ILE A 279 11.79 8.20 6.14
C ILE A 279 12.10 7.53 4.80
N THR A 280 13.23 6.84 4.68
CA THR A 280 13.58 6.13 3.45
C THR A 280 12.68 4.91 3.22
N LEU A 281 12.27 4.21 4.28
CA LEU A 281 11.30 3.10 4.20
C LEU A 281 9.91 3.60 3.76
N ALA A 282 9.43 4.71 4.34
CA ALA A 282 8.14 5.32 3.98
C ALA A 282 8.11 5.79 2.52
N ARG A 283 9.15 6.50 2.07
CA ARG A 283 9.29 6.90 0.65
C ARG A 283 9.42 5.70 -0.29
N SER A 284 10.03 4.60 0.18
CA SER A 284 10.11 3.37 -0.62
C SER A 284 8.77 2.66 -0.75
N ALA A 285 7.90 2.76 0.27
CA ALA A 285 6.56 2.20 0.25
C ALA A 285 5.65 2.96 -0.72
N GLU A 286 5.71 4.29 -0.72
CA GLU A 286 4.96 5.14 -1.66
C GLU A 286 5.32 4.84 -3.12
N LYS A 287 6.62 4.78 -3.44
CA LYS A 287 7.08 4.41 -4.79
C LYS A 287 6.65 3.01 -5.22
N LYS A 288 6.56 2.06 -4.27
CA LYS A 288 6.06 0.72 -4.55
C LYS A 288 4.55 0.73 -4.82
N ALA A 289 3.79 1.49 -4.04
CA ALA A 289 2.34 1.61 -4.21
C ALA A 289 2.00 2.22 -5.59
N GLN A 290 2.65 3.31 -5.97
CA GLN A 290 2.48 3.94 -7.28
C GLN A 290 2.78 2.97 -8.43
N ALA A 291 3.87 2.22 -8.35
CA ALA A 291 4.22 1.25 -9.38
C ALA A 291 3.25 0.05 -9.41
N VAL A 292 2.70 -0.39 -8.27
CA VAL A 292 1.66 -1.45 -8.24
C VAL A 292 0.38 -0.97 -8.89
N GLN A 293 -0.03 0.28 -8.65
CA GLN A 293 -1.18 0.87 -9.31
C GLN A 293 -0.99 0.93 -10.83
N GLU A 294 0.16 1.40 -11.30
CA GLU A 294 0.49 1.46 -12.73
C GLU A 294 0.52 0.05 -13.37
N ILE A 295 1.04 -0.97 -12.66
CA ILE A 295 0.99 -2.37 -13.12
C ILE A 295 -0.45 -2.84 -13.33
N MET A 296 -1.36 -2.49 -12.41
CA MET A 296 -2.76 -2.90 -12.48
C MET A 296 -3.51 -2.14 -13.58
N GLU A 297 -3.36 -0.83 -13.65
CA GLU A 297 -4.04 0.01 -14.65
C GLU A 297 -3.58 -0.36 -16.07
N SER A 298 -2.29 -0.24 -16.38
CA SER A 298 -1.77 -0.58 -17.72
C SER A 298 -1.97 -2.06 -18.05
N GLY A 299 -1.89 -2.95 -17.06
CA GLY A 299 -2.16 -4.37 -17.24
C GLY A 299 -3.60 -4.67 -17.62
N SER A 300 -4.56 -4.06 -16.92
CA SER A 300 -6.00 -4.18 -17.20
C SER A 300 -6.38 -3.58 -18.55
N LEU A 301 -5.79 -2.43 -18.91
CA LEU A 301 -6.00 -1.79 -20.20
C LEU A 301 -5.49 -2.68 -21.36
N GLY A 302 -4.34 -3.32 -21.19
CA GLY A 302 -3.83 -4.30 -22.14
C GLY A 302 -4.76 -5.50 -22.28
N ASP A 303 -5.28 -6.04 -21.17
CA ASP A 303 -6.24 -7.14 -21.16
C ASP A 303 -7.57 -6.77 -21.83
N GLU A 304 -8.02 -5.52 -21.67
CA GLU A 304 -9.21 -4.98 -22.33
C GLU A 304 -9.01 -4.92 -23.86
N TYR A 305 -7.91 -4.34 -24.33
CA TYR A 305 -7.59 -4.32 -25.76
C TYR A 305 -7.51 -5.73 -26.36
N ALA A 306 -6.85 -6.65 -25.66
CA ALA A 306 -6.73 -8.03 -26.10
C ALA A 306 -8.09 -8.76 -26.12
N ARG A 307 -8.99 -8.47 -25.17
CA ARG A 307 -10.37 -8.98 -25.17
C ARG A 307 -11.18 -8.43 -26.34
N LEU A 308 -10.95 -7.18 -26.74
CA LEU A 308 -11.56 -6.57 -27.93
C LEU A 308 -10.92 -7.06 -29.24
N GLY A 309 -9.83 -7.85 -29.17
CA GLY A 309 -9.12 -8.37 -30.34
C GLY A 309 -8.08 -7.41 -30.94
N ASP A 310 -7.86 -6.24 -30.33
CA ASP A 310 -6.90 -5.23 -30.78
C ASP A 310 -5.53 -5.45 -30.12
N PHE A 311 -4.85 -6.52 -30.53
CA PHE A 311 -3.55 -6.93 -29.97
C PHE A 311 -2.44 -5.93 -30.27
N GLN A 312 -2.55 -5.15 -31.34
CA GLN A 312 -1.59 -4.08 -31.66
C GLN A 312 -1.59 -3.01 -30.57
N LYS A 313 -2.76 -2.56 -30.13
CA LYS A 313 -2.87 -1.60 -29.02
C LYS A 313 -2.49 -2.20 -27.67
N ALA A 314 -2.71 -3.50 -27.46
CA ALA A 314 -2.38 -4.18 -26.21
C ALA A 314 -0.87 -4.23 -25.89
N ILE A 315 0.01 -4.12 -26.89
CA ILE A 315 1.47 -4.21 -26.70
C ILE A 315 2.02 -3.08 -25.81
N SER A 316 1.57 -1.83 -26.01
CA SER A 316 2.09 -0.68 -25.24
C SER A 316 1.74 -0.78 -23.75
N PRO A 317 0.47 -0.99 -23.35
CA PRO A 317 0.11 -1.14 -21.94
C PRO A 317 0.81 -2.32 -21.25
N TYR A 318 0.98 -3.46 -21.94
CA TYR A 318 1.77 -4.58 -21.38
C TYR A 318 3.26 -4.24 -21.20
N SER A 319 3.83 -3.47 -22.12
CA SER A 319 5.21 -2.96 -21.99
C SER A 319 5.35 -2.03 -20.78
N GLU A 320 4.40 -1.12 -20.58
CA GLU A 320 4.34 -0.19 -19.44
C GLU A 320 4.21 -0.95 -18.12
N ALA A 321 3.25 -1.88 -18.01
CA ALA A 321 3.07 -2.72 -16.83
C ALA A 321 4.33 -3.55 -16.50
N LYS A 322 5.00 -4.10 -17.52
CA LYS A 322 6.29 -4.80 -17.36
C LYS A 322 7.40 -3.86 -16.84
N ASN A 323 7.48 -2.63 -17.35
CA ASN A 323 8.48 -1.65 -16.92
C ASN A 323 8.22 -1.18 -15.48
N ALA A 324 6.96 -0.97 -15.11
CA ALA A 324 6.54 -0.70 -13.74
C ALA A 324 6.91 -1.84 -12.78
N ALA A 325 6.63 -3.10 -13.15
CA ALA A 325 7.05 -4.29 -12.38
C ALA A 325 8.58 -4.39 -12.23
N THR A 326 9.34 -3.99 -13.26
CA THR A 326 10.81 -3.99 -13.22
C THR A 326 11.35 -2.96 -12.23
N ARG A 327 10.73 -1.78 -12.11
CA ARG A 327 11.13 -0.73 -11.15
C ARG A 327 11.02 -1.19 -9.69
N ILE A 328 10.04 -2.02 -9.37
CA ILE A 328 9.83 -2.57 -8.02
C ILE A 328 10.43 -3.96 -7.79
N LYS A 329 11.13 -4.52 -8.80
CA LYS A 329 11.70 -5.88 -8.78
C LYS A 329 10.64 -6.97 -8.54
N ASP A 330 9.42 -6.76 -9.01
CA ASP A 330 8.36 -7.77 -9.00
C ASP A 330 8.58 -8.74 -10.17
N LEU A 331 9.23 -9.87 -9.86
CA LEU A 331 9.59 -10.88 -10.86
C LEU A 331 8.36 -11.58 -11.45
N VAL A 332 7.26 -11.68 -10.69
CA VAL A 332 6.04 -12.40 -11.11
C VAL A 332 5.30 -11.57 -12.14
N ASN A 333 4.96 -10.32 -11.80
CA ASN A 333 4.26 -9.42 -12.71
C ASN A 333 5.13 -9.07 -13.92
N ARG A 334 6.44 -8.89 -13.75
CA ARG A 334 7.35 -8.68 -14.89
C ARG A 334 7.28 -9.84 -15.88
N LYS A 335 7.30 -11.09 -15.40
CA LYS A 335 7.21 -12.28 -16.26
C LYS A 335 5.83 -12.41 -16.91
N LEU A 336 4.77 -12.13 -16.16
CA LEU A 336 3.39 -12.13 -16.66
C LEU A 336 3.23 -11.17 -17.84
N TYR A 337 3.55 -9.90 -17.66
CA TYR A 337 3.37 -8.88 -18.70
C TYR A 337 4.37 -8.98 -19.85
N LEU A 338 5.57 -9.51 -19.60
CA LEU A 338 6.49 -9.89 -20.68
C LEU A 338 5.86 -10.94 -21.60
N ASN A 339 5.24 -11.96 -21.04
CA ASN A 339 4.62 -13.02 -21.84
C ASN A 339 3.32 -12.58 -22.51
N LYS A 340 2.50 -11.73 -21.86
CA LYS A 340 1.33 -11.10 -22.48
C LYS A 340 1.71 -10.16 -23.64
N GLN A 341 2.81 -9.42 -23.47
CA GLN A 341 3.38 -8.61 -24.56
C GLN A 341 3.87 -9.49 -25.71
N ALA A 342 4.64 -10.54 -25.43
CA ALA A 342 5.16 -11.46 -26.45
C ALA A 342 4.05 -12.22 -27.17
N LEU A 343 2.99 -12.59 -26.46
CA LEU A 343 1.75 -13.13 -27.01
C LEU A 343 1.14 -12.16 -28.02
N SER A 344 0.91 -10.92 -27.61
CA SER A 344 0.27 -9.90 -28.46
C SER A 344 1.11 -9.61 -29.70
N GLN A 345 2.43 -9.51 -29.54
CA GLN A 345 3.36 -9.34 -30.65
C GLN A 345 3.31 -10.52 -31.62
N ALA A 346 3.27 -11.77 -31.14
CA ALA A 346 3.19 -12.93 -32.01
C ALA A 346 1.88 -12.99 -32.83
N ILE A 347 0.78 -12.46 -32.28
CA ILE A 347 -0.48 -12.33 -33.05
C ILE A 347 -0.32 -11.26 -34.13
N VAL A 348 0.21 -10.09 -33.78
CA VAL A 348 0.47 -9.00 -34.74
C VAL A 348 1.40 -9.45 -35.86
N ASP A 349 2.48 -10.15 -35.53
CA ASP A 349 3.42 -10.70 -36.51
C ASP A 349 2.70 -11.70 -37.42
N GLY A 350 1.85 -12.57 -36.85
CA GLY A 350 1.01 -13.48 -37.61
C GLY A 350 0.06 -12.78 -38.58
N ASP A 351 -0.59 -11.70 -38.14
CA ASP A 351 -1.48 -10.89 -38.97
C ASP A 351 -0.71 -10.24 -40.13
N GLY A 352 0.50 -9.73 -39.85
CA GLY A 352 1.40 -9.20 -40.88
C GLY A 352 1.79 -10.25 -41.92
N TYR A 353 2.10 -11.47 -41.50
CA TYR A 353 2.40 -12.56 -42.43
C TYR A 353 1.19 -12.97 -43.28
N VAL A 354 -0.03 -12.92 -42.73
CA VAL A 354 -1.26 -13.14 -43.51
C VAL A 354 -1.44 -12.07 -44.58
N ASP A 355 -1.21 -10.80 -44.23
CA ASP A 355 -1.28 -9.68 -45.19
C ASP A 355 -0.25 -9.88 -46.33
N GLU A 356 0.98 -10.31 -46.00
CA GLU A 356 2.05 -10.64 -46.95
C GLU A 356 1.78 -11.91 -47.78
N GLY A 357 0.89 -12.79 -47.32
CA GLY A 357 0.57 -14.08 -47.95
C GLY A 357 1.50 -15.23 -47.55
N ASP A 358 2.27 -15.07 -46.47
CA ASP A 358 3.14 -16.10 -45.90
C ASP A 358 2.41 -16.90 -44.81
N PHE A 359 1.56 -17.83 -45.23
CA PHE A 359 0.69 -18.57 -44.31
C PHE A 359 1.45 -19.55 -43.40
N GLU A 360 2.64 -20.00 -43.81
CA GLU A 360 3.46 -20.90 -43.00
C GLU A 360 4.04 -20.17 -41.78
N ASN A 361 4.62 -18.98 -41.99
CA ASN A 361 5.09 -18.14 -40.88
C ASN A 361 3.95 -17.54 -40.05
N ALA A 362 2.80 -17.26 -40.66
CA ALA A 362 1.61 -16.86 -39.92
C ALA A 362 1.16 -17.96 -38.93
N LYS A 363 1.09 -19.22 -39.39
CA LYS A 363 0.74 -20.37 -38.55
C LYS A 363 1.71 -20.54 -37.38
N ILE A 364 3.02 -20.50 -37.64
CA ILE A 364 4.06 -20.61 -36.60
C ILE A 364 3.88 -19.50 -35.55
N SER A 365 3.61 -18.27 -35.99
CA SER A 365 3.42 -17.12 -35.11
C SER A 365 2.15 -17.27 -34.25
N TYR A 366 1.04 -17.71 -34.82
CA TYR A 366 -0.19 -17.98 -34.05
C TYR A 366 -0.06 -19.19 -33.12
N GLU A 367 0.64 -20.26 -33.50
CA GLU A 367 0.89 -21.40 -32.60
C GLU A 367 1.74 -20.99 -31.39
N LYS A 368 2.75 -20.15 -31.61
CA LYS A 368 3.53 -19.53 -30.53
C LYS A 368 2.64 -18.67 -29.65
N ALA A 369 1.76 -17.83 -30.22
CA ALA A 369 0.77 -17.06 -29.48
C ALA A 369 -0.15 -17.98 -28.66
N LEU A 370 -0.72 -19.02 -29.26
CA LEU A 370 -1.61 -19.98 -28.62
C LEU A 370 -0.96 -20.66 -27.40
N SER A 371 0.33 -21.02 -27.52
CA SER A 371 1.08 -21.62 -26.42
C SER A 371 1.19 -20.69 -25.19
N LEU A 372 1.35 -19.37 -25.43
CA LEU A 372 1.41 -18.36 -24.38
C LEU A 372 0.01 -18.03 -23.84
N ALA A 373 -0.99 -17.93 -24.70
CA ALA A 373 -2.37 -17.60 -24.34
C ALA A 373 -2.96 -18.59 -23.33
N LYS A 374 -2.72 -19.89 -23.53
CA LYS A 374 -3.18 -20.95 -22.60
C LYS A 374 -2.77 -20.71 -21.15
N THR A 375 -1.64 -20.05 -20.91
CA THR A 375 -1.13 -19.78 -19.56
C THR A 375 -1.41 -18.36 -19.09
N TYR A 376 -1.27 -17.37 -19.97
CA TYR A 376 -1.21 -15.96 -19.56
C TYR A 376 -2.45 -15.14 -19.94
N LEU A 377 -3.26 -15.60 -20.90
CA LEU A 377 -4.44 -14.89 -21.38
C LEU A 377 -5.44 -15.88 -22.00
N SER A 378 -6.08 -16.68 -21.15
CA SER A 378 -6.98 -17.75 -21.59
C SER A 378 -8.18 -17.26 -22.39
N SER A 379 -8.64 -16.03 -22.14
CA SER A 379 -9.73 -15.38 -22.86
C SER A 379 -9.46 -15.17 -24.36
N SER A 380 -8.19 -15.20 -24.79
CA SER A 380 -7.82 -15.02 -26.19
C SER A 380 -7.58 -16.34 -26.94
N VAL A 381 -7.67 -17.49 -26.27
CA VAL A 381 -7.39 -18.81 -26.87
C VAL A 381 -8.32 -19.06 -28.06
N ASP A 382 -9.64 -18.93 -27.86
CA ASP A 382 -10.64 -19.17 -28.91
C ASP A 382 -10.41 -18.24 -30.12
N THR A 383 -10.05 -16.98 -29.86
CA THR A 383 -9.73 -16.00 -30.91
C THR A 383 -8.52 -16.44 -31.74
N ILE A 384 -7.47 -16.96 -31.10
CA ILE A 384 -6.25 -17.41 -31.79
C ILE A 384 -6.50 -18.72 -32.54
N GLU A 385 -7.24 -19.67 -31.95
CA GLU A 385 -7.62 -20.92 -32.62
C GLU A 385 -8.44 -20.65 -33.87
N LYS A 386 -9.38 -19.69 -33.80
CA LYS A 386 -10.13 -19.23 -34.96
C LYS A 386 -9.21 -18.67 -36.06
N ARG A 387 -8.24 -17.81 -35.71
CA ARG A 387 -7.26 -17.28 -36.68
C ARG A 387 -6.46 -18.38 -37.37
N ILE A 388 -6.06 -19.42 -36.63
CA ILE A 388 -5.36 -20.58 -37.20
C ILE A 388 -6.28 -21.35 -38.15
N GLN A 389 -7.54 -21.57 -37.78
CA GLN A 389 -8.50 -22.27 -38.61
C GLN A 389 -8.82 -21.50 -39.91
N ASP A 390 -8.87 -20.17 -39.83
CA ASP A 390 -9.16 -19.31 -40.98
C ASP A 390 -8.02 -19.27 -42.02
N LEU A 391 -6.79 -19.68 -41.66
CA LEU A 391 -5.63 -19.66 -42.56
C LEU A 391 -5.85 -20.46 -43.85
N ASP A 392 -6.43 -21.66 -43.75
CA ASP A 392 -6.71 -22.50 -44.92
C ASP A 392 -7.71 -21.81 -45.88
N GLY A 393 -8.66 -21.06 -45.31
CA GLY A 393 -9.62 -20.24 -46.06
C GLY A 393 -8.94 -19.08 -46.78
N TYR A 394 -8.05 -18.37 -46.08
CA TYR A 394 -7.24 -17.29 -46.66
C TYR A 394 -6.34 -17.79 -47.79
N GLU A 395 -5.67 -18.93 -47.61
CA GLU A 395 -4.79 -19.52 -48.63
C GLU A 395 -5.57 -19.88 -49.90
N ALA A 396 -6.74 -20.51 -49.74
CA ALA A 396 -7.60 -20.87 -50.86
C ALA A 396 -8.09 -19.64 -51.65
N ILE A 397 -8.45 -18.55 -50.95
CA ILE A 397 -8.88 -17.29 -51.58
C ILE A 397 -7.70 -16.61 -52.27
N ARG A 398 -6.53 -16.53 -51.62
CA ARG A 398 -5.34 -15.87 -52.17
C ARG A 398 -4.86 -16.56 -53.45
N LYS A 399 -4.97 -17.89 -53.53
CA LYS A 399 -4.70 -18.65 -54.76
C LYS A 399 -5.62 -18.21 -55.91
N GLN A 400 -6.93 -18.05 -55.65
CA GLN A 400 -7.88 -17.59 -56.66
C GLN A 400 -7.64 -16.14 -57.09
N ILE A 401 -7.31 -15.25 -56.14
CA ILE A 401 -6.92 -13.87 -56.46
C ILE A 401 -5.68 -13.87 -57.36
N THR A 402 -4.69 -14.69 -57.04
CA THR A 402 -3.45 -14.79 -57.84
C THR A 402 -3.73 -15.30 -59.25
N GLU A 403 -4.58 -16.33 -59.39
CA GLU A 403 -5.03 -16.82 -60.70
C GLU A 403 -5.78 -15.74 -61.50
N ALA A 404 -6.63 -14.96 -60.84
CA ALA A 404 -7.33 -13.82 -61.44
C ALA A 404 -6.37 -12.70 -61.86
N ASP A 405 -5.37 -12.37 -61.04
CA ASP A 405 -4.33 -11.39 -61.34
C ASP A 405 -3.51 -11.80 -62.57
N VAL A 406 -3.21 -13.10 -62.72
CA VAL A 406 -2.54 -13.61 -63.94
C VAL A 406 -3.41 -13.40 -65.17
N LYS A 407 -4.71 -13.70 -65.09
CA LYS A 407 -5.67 -13.48 -66.18
C LYS A 407 -5.82 -12.00 -66.55
N PHE A 408 -5.89 -11.14 -65.54
CA PHE A 408 -5.95 -9.69 -65.70
C PHE A 408 -4.70 -9.17 -66.44
N ARG A 409 -3.51 -9.61 -66.02
CA ARG A 409 -2.24 -9.24 -66.68
C ARG A 409 -2.13 -9.77 -68.11
N ALA A 410 -2.77 -10.90 -68.40
CA ALA A 410 -2.85 -11.47 -69.74
C ALA A 410 -3.87 -10.76 -70.66
N GLY A 411 -4.65 -9.80 -70.15
CA GLY A 411 -5.68 -9.06 -70.91
C GLY A 411 -7.03 -9.78 -71.01
N ASP A 412 -7.20 -10.92 -70.33
CA ASP A 412 -8.44 -11.69 -70.27
C ASP A 412 -9.32 -11.19 -69.12
N TYR A 413 -9.85 -9.98 -69.27
CA TYR A 413 -10.61 -9.29 -68.21
C TYR A 413 -11.93 -9.99 -67.86
N THR A 414 -12.55 -10.69 -68.81
CA THR A 414 -13.81 -11.41 -68.59
C THR A 414 -13.64 -12.59 -67.65
N ASP A 415 -12.60 -13.42 -67.85
CA ASP A 415 -12.37 -14.54 -66.95
C ASP A 415 -11.71 -14.09 -65.64
N ALA A 416 -10.90 -13.01 -65.67
CA ALA A 416 -10.40 -12.39 -64.45
C ALA A 416 -11.54 -11.92 -63.54
N LEU A 417 -12.55 -11.23 -64.08
CA LEU A 417 -13.70 -10.74 -63.30
C LEU A 417 -14.49 -11.89 -62.65
N LYS A 418 -14.74 -12.99 -63.38
CA LYS A 418 -15.40 -14.18 -62.83
C LYS A 418 -14.62 -14.80 -61.68
N LEU A 419 -13.30 -14.88 -61.79
CA LEU A 419 -12.46 -15.42 -60.72
C LEU A 419 -12.45 -14.49 -59.49
N TYR A 420 -12.44 -13.18 -59.70
CA TYR A 420 -12.61 -12.21 -58.61
C TYR A 420 -13.99 -12.32 -57.94
N GLU A 421 -15.08 -12.51 -58.68
CA GLU A 421 -16.41 -12.74 -58.11
C GLU A 421 -16.48 -14.02 -57.26
N GLN A 422 -15.84 -15.10 -57.73
CA GLN A 422 -15.76 -16.35 -56.96
C GLN A 422 -14.95 -16.16 -55.68
N ALA A 423 -13.80 -15.48 -55.76
CA ALA A 423 -12.99 -15.15 -54.60
C ALA A 423 -13.75 -14.24 -53.61
N TYR A 424 -14.47 -13.23 -54.13
CA TYR A 424 -15.29 -12.30 -53.36
C TYR A 424 -16.39 -13.05 -52.60
N LYS A 425 -17.07 -13.97 -53.27
CA LYS A 425 -18.12 -14.79 -52.64
C LYS A 425 -17.56 -15.63 -51.50
N LYS A 426 -16.44 -16.31 -51.71
CA LYS A 426 -15.78 -17.09 -50.64
C LYS A 426 -15.29 -16.21 -49.49
N ALA A 427 -14.74 -15.03 -49.80
CA ALA A 427 -14.32 -14.07 -48.79
C ALA A 427 -15.50 -13.54 -47.96
N THR A 428 -16.66 -13.34 -48.59
CA THR A 428 -17.90 -12.94 -47.92
C THR A 428 -18.47 -14.07 -47.06
N GLU A 429 -18.47 -15.30 -47.56
CA GLU A 429 -18.89 -16.49 -46.78
C GLU A 429 -17.99 -16.74 -45.58
N GLY A 430 -16.68 -16.45 -45.69
CA GLY A 430 -15.71 -16.52 -44.61
C GLY A 430 -15.66 -15.30 -43.68
N GLY A 431 -16.30 -14.18 -44.04
CA GLY A 431 -16.29 -12.94 -43.26
C GLY A 431 -14.93 -12.21 -43.24
N TYR A 432 -14.19 -12.24 -44.36
CA TYR A 432 -12.84 -11.68 -44.46
C TYR A 432 -12.83 -10.25 -44.99
N ASP A 433 -13.27 -9.29 -44.18
CA ASP A 433 -13.53 -7.89 -44.57
C ASP A 433 -12.36 -7.18 -45.30
N ARG A 434 -11.11 -7.38 -44.86
CA ARG A 434 -9.93 -6.79 -45.54
C ARG A 434 -9.77 -7.32 -46.96
N VAL A 435 -9.92 -8.63 -47.13
CA VAL A 435 -9.79 -9.29 -48.43
C VAL A 435 -10.96 -8.90 -49.35
N ILE A 436 -12.16 -8.74 -48.78
CA ILE A 436 -13.34 -8.23 -49.50
C ILE A 436 -13.05 -6.83 -50.08
N GLN A 437 -12.46 -5.93 -49.29
CA GLN A 437 -12.08 -4.60 -49.78
C GLN A 437 -11.04 -4.67 -50.90
N GLU A 438 -9.99 -5.49 -50.76
CA GLU A 438 -8.99 -5.67 -51.81
C GLU A 438 -9.60 -6.18 -53.12
N ILE A 439 -10.41 -7.25 -53.04
CA ILE A 439 -11.06 -7.84 -54.22
C ILE A 439 -12.02 -6.82 -54.85
N SER A 440 -12.77 -6.05 -54.05
CA SER A 440 -13.69 -5.04 -54.58
C SER A 440 -12.98 -3.96 -55.42
N GLY A 441 -11.79 -3.54 -54.99
CA GLY A 441 -10.94 -2.63 -55.77
C GLY A 441 -10.50 -3.25 -57.09
N LYS A 442 -10.02 -4.50 -57.05
CA LYS A 442 -9.63 -5.25 -58.27
C LYS A 442 -10.80 -5.48 -59.23
N GLN A 443 -12.02 -5.72 -58.71
CA GLN A 443 -13.23 -5.83 -59.53
C GLN A 443 -13.57 -4.51 -60.21
N SER A 444 -13.52 -3.39 -59.47
CA SER A 444 -13.74 -2.05 -60.03
C SER A 444 -12.74 -1.77 -61.15
N ASP A 445 -11.44 -1.98 -60.91
CA ASP A 445 -10.40 -1.77 -61.90
C ASP A 445 -10.62 -2.65 -63.16
N THR A 446 -11.06 -3.90 -62.97
CA THR A 446 -11.37 -4.83 -64.07
C THR A 446 -12.59 -4.39 -64.86
N GLN A 447 -13.62 -3.90 -64.18
CA GLN A 447 -14.85 -3.38 -64.79
C GLN A 447 -14.57 -2.12 -65.61
N ASP A 448 -13.70 -1.23 -65.12
CA ASP A 448 -13.26 -0.04 -65.86
C ASP A 448 -12.52 -0.42 -67.13
N LYS A 449 -11.66 -1.45 -67.09
CA LYS A 449 -10.99 -1.98 -68.29
C LYS A 449 -11.96 -2.56 -69.31
N LEU A 450 -12.96 -3.33 -68.86
CA LEU A 450 -14.00 -3.88 -69.73
C LEU A 450 -14.82 -2.77 -70.39
N THR A 451 -15.21 -1.76 -69.61
CA THR A 451 -15.97 -0.59 -70.11
C THR A 451 -15.15 0.21 -71.12
N ALA A 452 -13.86 0.39 -70.89
CA ALA A 452 -12.97 1.04 -71.85
C ALA A 452 -12.89 0.29 -73.19
N ILE A 453 -12.78 -1.05 -73.14
CA ILE A 453 -12.80 -1.90 -74.35
C ILE A 453 -14.15 -1.80 -75.06
N GLU A 454 -15.25 -1.79 -74.32
CA GLU A 454 -16.59 -1.61 -74.89
C GLU A 454 -16.73 -0.25 -75.58
N HIS A 455 -16.25 0.82 -74.95
CA HIS A 455 -16.23 2.16 -75.55
C HIS A 455 -15.37 2.22 -76.83
N GLU A 456 -14.23 1.50 -76.88
CA GLU A 456 -13.43 1.38 -78.10
C GLU A 456 -14.20 0.66 -79.21
N LEU A 457 -14.85 -0.47 -78.91
CA LEU A 457 -15.66 -1.23 -79.86
C LEU A 457 -16.84 -0.41 -80.39
N GLN A 458 -17.53 0.32 -79.51
CA GLN A 458 -18.60 1.24 -79.88
C GLN A 458 -18.07 2.39 -80.75
N GLY A 459 -16.90 2.94 -80.43
CA GLY A 459 -16.23 3.95 -81.25
C GLY A 459 -15.88 3.45 -82.66
N ILE A 460 -15.45 2.18 -82.81
CA ILE A 460 -15.23 1.55 -84.11
C ILE A 460 -16.55 1.38 -84.86
N ARG A 461 -17.62 0.97 -84.18
CA ARG A 461 -18.97 0.85 -84.77
C ARG A 461 -19.48 2.20 -85.27
N ALA A 462 -19.36 3.25 -84.47
CA ALA A 462 -19.69 4.63 -84.85
C ALA A 462 -18.87 5.09 -86.06
N GLY A 463 -17.56 4.80 -86.09
CA GLY A 463 -16.71 5.10 -87.24
C GLY A 463 -17.14 4.40 -88.52
N LYS A 464 -17.58 3.14 -88.44
CA LYS A 464 -18.16 2.41 -89.60
C LYS A 464 -19.47 3.04 -90.08
N LEU A 465 -20.31 3.54 -89.18
CA LEU A 465 -21.55 4.25 -89.50
C LEU A 465 -21.27 5.61 -90.16
N ALA A 466 -20.32 6.39 -89.62
CA ALA A 466 -19.87 7.63 -90.24
C ALA A 466 -19.32 7.41 -91.65
N ALA A 467 -18.52 6.35 -91.87
CA ALA A 467 -18.03 5.97 -93.18
C ALA A 467 -19.13 5.45 -94.13
N ARG A 468 -20.25 4.93 -93.59
CA ARG A 468 -21.45 4.62 -94.38
C ARG A 468 -22.17 5.90 -94.78
N GLY A 469 -22.33 6.87 -93.87
CA GLY A 469 -22.91 8.18 -94.14
C GLY A 469 -22.18 8.91 -95.28
N GLU A 470 -20.84 8.89 -95.26
CA GLU A 470 -20.03 9.51 -96.33
C GLU A 470 -20.26 8.85 -97.70
N ARG A 471 -20.39 7.53 -97.75
CA ARG A 471 -20.70 6.80 -98.99
C ARG A 471 -22.09 7.14 -99.53
N LEU A 472 -23.09 7.22 -98.65
CA LEU A 472 -24.46 7.60 -99.03
C LEU A 472 -24.51 9.04 -99.54
N LEU A 473 -23.75 9.95 -98.93
CA LEU A 473 -23.60 11.32 -99.39
C LEU A 473 -22.99 11.40 -100.80
N GLN A 474 -22.00 10.56 -101.12
CA GLN A 474 -21.41 10.46 -102.47
C GLN A 474 -22.38 9.90 -103.51
N SER A 475 -23.29 9.02 -103.09
CA SER A 475 -24.37 8.48 -103.92
C SER A 475 -25.62 9.37 -103.98
N GLU A 476 -25.56 10.58 -103.40
CA GLU A 476 -26.66 11.57 -103.36
C GLU A 476 -27.91 11.11 -102.58
N GLU A 477 -27.78 10.11 -101.71
CA GLU A 477 -28.83 9.63 -100.81
C GLU A 477 -28.80 10.42 -99.48
N TYR A 478 -29.31 11.66 -99.52
CA TYR A 478 -29.17 12.62 -98.42
C TYR A 478 -29.84 12.17 -97.10
N SER A 479 -31.06 11.63 -97.15
CA SER A 479 -31.77 11.18 -95.94
C SER A 479 -31.03 10.02 -95.24
N GLY A 480 -30.60 9.02 -96.00
CA GLY A 480 -29.83 7.90 -95.45
C GLY A 480 -28.45 8.31 -94.91
N ALA A 481 -27.83 9.35 -95.48
CA ALA A 481 -26.60 9.91 -94.96
C ALA A 481 -26.81 10.60 -93.60
N ILE A 482 -27.89 11.40 -93.47
CA ILE A 482 -28.26 12.06 -92.20
C ILE A 482 -28.52 11.01 -91.11
N ASP A 483 -29.30 9.96 -91.40
CA ASP A 483 -29.60 8.90 -90.43
C ASP A 483 -28.32 8.18 -89.96
N ALA A 484 -27.42 7.84 -90.90
CA ALA A 484 -26.17 7.17 -90.57
C ALA A 484 -25.21 8.05 -89.73
N TYR A 485 -25.17 9.37 -89.99
CA TYR A 485 -24.41 10.31 -89.15
C TYR A 485 -25.07 10.55 -87.80
N ALA A 486 -26.40 10.60 -87.71
CA ALA A 486 -27.12 10.75 -86.45
C ALA A 486 -26.93 9.53 -85.54
N GLU A 487 -27.00 8.31 -86.09
CA GLU A 487 -26.68 7.08 -85.35
C GLU A 487 -25.22 7.07 -84.86
N ALA A 488 -24.27 7.49 -85.70
CA ALA A 488 -22.86 7.60 -85.31
C ALA A 488 -22.66 8.66 -84.21
N GLN A 489 -23.33 9.80 -84.32
CA GLN A 489 -23.30 10.90 -83.35
C GLN A 489 -23.81 10.44 -81.98
N GLN A 490 -24.93 9.71 -81.95
CA GLN A 490 -25.50 9.18 -80.72
C GLN A 490 -24.51 8.24 -80.01
N ILE A 491 -23.89 7.31 -80.74
CA ILE A 491 -22.89 6.40 -80.16
C ILE A 491 -21.68 7.18 -79.64
N TYR A 492 -21.20 8.19 -80.39
CA TYR A 492 -20.09 9.04 -79.92
C TYR A 492 -20.43 9.86 -78.67
N GLN A 493 -21.69 10.26 -78.51
CA GLN A 493 -22.18 10.96 -77.33
C GLN A 493 -22.23 10.03 -76.11
N GLU A 494 -22.72 8.80 -76.28
CA GLU A 494 -22.77 7.78 -75.22
C GLU A 494 -21.37 7.42 -74.69
N ILE A 495 -20.36 7.33 -75.56
CA ILE A 495 -18.96 7.06 -75.15
C ILE A 495 -18.16 8.32 -74.80
N GLY A 496 -18.78 9.50 -74.78
CA GLY A 496 -18.15 10.76 -74.36
C GLY A 496 -17.10 11.33 -75.33
N LYS A 497 -17.11 10.97 -76.62
CA LYS A 497 -16.17 11.51 -77.63
C LYS A 497 -16.69 12.81 -78.25
N LEU A 498 -16.61 13.90 -77.48
CA LEU A 498 -17.18 15.21 -77.85
C LEU A 498 -16.70 15.76 -79.21
N GLU A 499 -15.40 15.62 -79.53
CA GLU A 499 -14.88 16.06 -80.84
C GLU A 499 -15.53 15.30 -81.99
N SER A 500 -15.75 13.99 -81.82
CA SER A 500 -16.43 13.17 -82.82
C SER A 500 -17.90 13.53 -82.94
N VAL A 501 -18.59 13.85 -81.83
CA VAL A 501 -19.97 14.35 -81.84
C VAL A 501 -20.09 15.63 -82.66
N LEU A 502 -19.24 16.62 -82.39
CA LEU A 502 -19.21 17.90 -83.13
C LEU A 502 -18.87 17.70 -84.61
N SER A 503 -18.00 16.73 -84.91
CA SER A 503 -17.67 16.40 -86.31
C SER A 503 -18.87 15.82 -87.07
N MET A 504 -19.69 14.99 -86.42
CA MET A 504 -20.91 14.44 -87.00
C MET A 504 -21.99 15.51 -87.14
N GLU A 505 -22.12 16.41 -86.17
CA GLU A 505 -23.05 17.54 -86.23
C GLU A 505 -22.77 18.43 -87.46
N ARG A 506 -21.50 18.79 -87.68
CA ARG A 506 -21.07 19.53 -88.87
C ARG A 506 -21.33 18.76 -90.16
N ALA A 507 -21.15 17.44 -90.15
CA ALA A 507 -21.43 16.61 -91.31
C ALA A 507 -22.94 16.63 -91.63
N ILE A 508 -23.82 16.48 -90.63
CA ILE A 508 -25.27 16.55 -90.77
C ILE A 508 -25.69 17.89 -91.37
N THR A 509 -25.26 19.01 -90.78
CA THR A 509 -25.59 20.35 -91.30
C THR A 509 -25.14 20.53 -92.75
N LYS A 510 -23.95 20.03 -93.10
CA LYS A 510 -23.43 20.08 -94.47
C LYS A 510 -24.28 19.25 -95.45
N VAL A 511 -24.81 18.10 -95.00
CA VAL A 511 -25.71 17.28 -95.81
C VAL A 511 -27.07 17.96 -95.96
N GLU A 512 -27.61 18.54 -94.88
CA GLU A 512 -28.87 19.30 -94.88
C GLU A 512 -28.81 20.53 -95.81
N ASP A 513 -27.71 21.29 -95.78
CA ASP A 513 -27.50 22.43 -96.66
C ASP A 513 -27.44 22.00 -98.14
N LYS A 514 -26.75 20.90 -98.45
CA LYS A 514 -26.71 20.32 -99.80
C LYS A 514 -28.07 19.80 -100.26
N GLN A 515 -28.84 19.20 -99.35
CA GLN A 515 -30.19 18.73 -99.64
C GLN A 515 -31.11 19.93 -99.91
N ARG A 516 -31.02 21.00 -99.11
CA ARG A 516 -31.76 22.25 -99.34
C ARG A 516 -31.37 22.92 -100.65
N SER A 517 -30.07 23.02 -100.96
CA SER A 517 -29.64 23.64 -102.22
C SER A 517 -30.15 22.87 -103.44
N LYS A 518 -30.16 21.52 -103.40
CA LYS A 518 -30.77 20.72 -104.46
C LYS A 518 -32.28 20.86 -104.53
N GLN A 519 -32.97 20.90 -103.39
CA GLN A 519 -34.41 21.14 -103.34
C GLN A 519 -34.78 22.54 -103.83
N ASP A 520 -33.95 23.55 -103.57
CA ASP A 520 -34.11 24.92 -104.04
C ASP A 520 -33.77 25.04 -105.53
N GLU A 521 -32.77 24.30 -106.04
CA GLU A 521 -32.51 24.16 -107.48
C GLU A 521 -33.68 23.47 -108.21
N GLU A 522 -34.23 22.39 -107.63
CA GLU A 522 -35.42 21.70 -108.15
C GLU A 522 -36.67 22.60 -108.08
N ARG A 523 -36.86 23.35 -106.99
CA ARG A 523 -37.95 24.33 -106.84
C ARG A 523 -37.79 25.53 -107.75
N ALA A 524 -36.57 26.02 -107.98
CA ALA A 524 -36.27 27.10 -108.92
C ALA A 524 -36.46 26.64 -110.37
N ALA A 525 -36.12 25.39 -110.69
CA ALA A 525 -36.44 24.78 -111.97
C ALA A 525 -37.96 24.63 -112.17
N LEU A 526 -38.70 24.22 -111.15
CA LEU A 526 -40.17 24.18 -111.14
C LEU A 526 -40.82 25.57 -111.20
N ALA A 527 -40.24 26.57 -110.54
CA ALA A 527 -40.71 27.96 -110.54
C ALA A 527 -40.42 28.65 -111.88
N GLN A 528 -39.28 28.38 -112.54
CA GLN A 528 -39.04 28.80 -113.92
C GLN A 528 -39.98 28.11 -114.92
N GLN A 529 -40.48 26.91 -114.58
CA GLN A 529 -41.52 26.23 -115.34
C GLN A 529 -42.92 26.82 -115.10
N GLN A 530 -43.20 27.35 -113.90
CA GLN A 530 -44.46 28.01 -113.52
C GLN A 530 -44.52 29.51 -113.90
N GLU A 531 -43.42 30.26 -113.87
CA GLU A 531 -43.33 31.64 -114.40
C GLU A 531 -43.37 31.69 -115.95
N ALA A 532 -43.19 30.55 -116.62
CA ALA A 532 -43.46 30.39 -118.05
C ALA A 532 -44.92 30.04 -118.38
N SER A 533 -45.81 29.85 -117.38
CA SER A 533 -47.16 29.33 -117.60
C SER A 533 -48.35 30.12 -117.03
N ASP A 534 -48.19 31.15 -116.21
CA ASP A 534 -49.33 32.02 -115.79
C ASP A 534 -48.79 33.38 -115.26
N LEU A 535 -49.22 34.59 -115.63
CA LEU A 535 -50.33 35.07 -116.46
C LEU A 535 -50.13 36.58 -116.73
N GLY A 536 -50.53 37.04 -117.92
CA GLY A 536 -51.12 38.36 -118.07
C GLY A 536 -52.51 38.42 -117.42
N ALA A 537 -52.92 39.63 -117.02
CA ALA A 537 -54.20 40.04 -116.40
C ALA A 537 -54.28 39.85 -114.86
N ILE A 538 -54.22 40.89 -114.00
CA ILE A 538 -55.16 42.05 -113.79
C ILE A 538 -56.55 41.51 -113.37
N GLN A 539 -57.24 41.83 -112.26
CA GLN A 539 -57.32 42.91 -111.25
C GLN A 539 -58.12 42.31 -110.05
N GLN A 540 -57.89 42.64 -108.78
CA GLN A 540 -58.45 43.79 -108.04
C GLN A 540 -57.64 44.01 -106.74
N GLY A 541 -57.27 45.26 -106.44
CA GLY A 541 -56.84 45.71 -105.11
C GLY A 541 -57.83 46.75 -104.57
N PRO A 542 -57.43 47.66 -103.65
CA PRO A 542 -56.57 47.51 -102.48
C PRO A 542 -57.21 48.14 -101.21
N ALA A 543 -56.72 47.82 -100.01
CA ALA A 543 -56.70 48.74 -98.86
C ALA A 543 -55.87 48.18 -97.70
N GLY A 544 -55.01 49.00 -97.12
CA GLY A 544 -54.58 48.86 -95.72
C GLY A 544 -53.12 48.49 -95.48
N GLN A 545 -52.26 49.50 -95.51
CA GLN A 545 -50.85 49.45 -95.12
C GLN A 545 -50.64 49.27 -93.60
N ALA A 546 -49.48 48.68 -93.30
CA ALA A 546 -48.60 48.96 -92.18
C ALA A 546 -49.07 48.56 -90.76
N GLY A 547 -48.52 47.43 -90.30
CA GLY A 547 -48.38 47.07 -88.90
C GLY A 547 -47.29 46.01 -88.73
N SER A 548 -46.06 46.47 -88.47
CA SER A 548 -45.03 45.84 -87.62
C SER A 548 -44.76 44.33 -87.81
N GLN A 549 -43.64 43.89 -88.38
CA GLN A 549 -42.33 43.71 -87.69
C GLN A 549 -42.34 43.07 -86.27
N GLN A 550 -43.46 42.53 -85.79
CA GLN A 550 -43.58 42.04 -84.41
C GLN A 550 -43.78 40.52 -84.26
N ALA A 551 -44.20 39.77 -85.30
CA ALA A 551 -44.56 38.35 -85.13
C ALA A 551 -43.41 37.34 -85.23
N ALA A 552 -42.34 37.65 -85.98
CA ALA A 552 -41.16 36.76 -86.08
C ALA A 552 -40.18 36.94 -84.90
N ALA A 553 -40.24 38.08 -84.22
CA ALA A 553 -39.54 38.30 -82.96
C ALA A 553 -40.22 37.57 -81.78
N ASP A 554 -41.55 37.44 -81.81
CA ASP A 554 -42.31 36.80 -80.71
C ASP A 554 -42.18 35.27 -80.67
N GLN A 555 -42.00 34.58 -81.81
CA GLN A 555 -41.76 33.13 -81.82
C GLN A 555 -40.32 32.76 -81.42
N ALA A 556 -39.33 33.56 -81.80
CA ALA A 556 -37.94 33.39 -81.35
C ALA A 556 -37.80 33.72 -79.85
N ALA A 557 -38.49 34.76 -79.36
CA ALA A 557 -38.54 35.10 -77.94
C ALA A 557 -39.29 34.04 -77.09
N ALA A 558 -40.33 33.38 -77.62
CA ALA A 558 -41.03 32.30 -76.92
C ALA A 558 -40.18 31.02 -76.79
N GLN A 559 -39.37 30.69 -77.80
CA GLN A 559 -38.44 29.56 -77.73
C GLN A 559 -37.24 29.83 -76.82
N GLN A 560 -36.69 31.05 -76.84
CA GLN A 560 -35.65 31.45 -75.89
C GLN A 560 -36.17 31.53 -74.45
N ALA A 561 -37.39 32.04 -74.23
CA ALA A 561 -38.01 32.05 -72.91
C ALA A 561 -38.26 30.65 -72.36
N ALA A 562 -38.65 29.68 -73.19
CA ALA A 562 -38.84 28.28 -72.77
C ALA A 562 -37.52 27.58 -72.40
N ILE A 563 -36.44 27.85 -73.13
CA ILE A 563 -35.09 27.34 -72.82
C ILE A 563 -34.55 27.98 -71.55
N GLU A 564 -34.78 29.29 -71.34
CA GLU A 564 -34.38 30.00 -70.13
C GLU A 564 -35.19 29.54 -68.91
N GLN A 565 -36.49 29.20 -69.07
CA GLN A 565 -37.32 28.61 -68.02
C GLN A 565 -36.87 27.19 -67.65
N ALA A 566 -36.51 26.36 -68.64
CA ALA A 566 -35.95 25.03 -68.40
C ALA A 566 -34.59 25.09 -67.69
N ALA A 567 -33.73 26.04 -68.08
CA ALA A 567 -32.45 26.29 -67.42
C ALA A 567 -32.62 26.83 -65.98
N ARG A 568 -33.61 27.70 -65.74
CA ARG A 568 -33.94 28.17 -64.38
C ARG A 568 -34.51 27.05 -63.50
N MET A 569 -35.37 26.18 -64.03
CA MET A 569 -35.86 25.02 -63.28
C MET A 569 -34.75 24.02 -62.96
N ALA A 570 -33.80 23.81 -63.88
CA ALA A 570 -32.62 22.97 -63.63
C ALA A 570 -31.67 23.60 -62.60
N ALA A 571 -31.47 24.92 -62.65
CA ALA A 571 -30.67 25.66 -61.68
C ALA A 571 -31.34 25.70 -60.29
N GLU A 572 -32.65 25.89 -60.21
CA GLU A 572 -33.42 25.82 -58.95
C GLU A 572 -33.44 24.40 -58.38
N ALA A 573 -33.47 23.35 -59.21
CA ALA A 573 -33.35 21.96 -58.78
C ALA A 573 -31.95 21.68 -58.20
N ALA A 574 -30.89 22.14 -58.87
CA ALA A 574 -29.51 22.02 -58.39
C ALA A 574 -29.28 22.81 -57.08
N ILE A 575 -29.85 24.02 -56.97
CA ILE A 575 -29.81 24.81 -55.73
C ILE A 575 -30.60 24.11 -54.63
N ARG A 576 -31.78 23.51 -54.91
CA ARG A 576 -32.53 22.71 -53.93
C ARG A 576 -31.76 21.49 -53.44
N GLU A 577 -31.00 20.84 -54.32
CA GLU A 577 -30.19 19.67 -53.99
C GLU A 577 -28.96 20.04 -53.15
N GLN A 578 -28.29 21.15 -53.50
CA GLN A 578 -27.23 21.73 -52.66
C GLN A 578 -27.77 22.22 -51.30
N THR A 579 -28.98 22.81 -51.27
CA THR A 579 -29.61 23.26 -50.01
C THR A 579 -29.97 22.06 -49.12
N LYS A 580 -30.46 20.95 -49.70
CA LYS A 580 -30.70 19.70 -48.97
C LYS A 580 -29.41 19.07 -48.43
N GLN A 581 -28.32 19.06 -49.21
CA GLN A 581 -27.02 18.59 -48.73
C GLN A 581 -26.44 19.51 -47.64
N THR A 582 -26.65 20.82 -47.74
CA THR A 582 -26.20 21.79 -46.73
C THR A 582 -27.01 21.70 -45.44
N GLU A 583 -28.32 21.46 -45.53
CA GLU A 583 -29.19 21.19 -44.37
C GLU A 583 -28.90 19.83 -43.72
N GLN A 584 -28.61 18.79 -44.51
CA GLN A 584 -28.14 17.50 -43.99
C GLN A 584 -26.80 17.64 -43.27
N ASN A 585 -25.83 18.37 -43.84
CA ASN A 585 -24.54 18.61 -43.18
C ASN A 585 -24.70 19.44 -41.90
N LYS A 586 -25.59 20.45 -41.88
CA LYS A 586 -25.91 21.19 -40.63
C LYS A 586 -26.62 20.34 -39.59
N GLN A 587 -27.49 19.39 -39.98
CA GLN A 587 -28.10 18.45 -39.05
C GLN A 587 -27.07 17.45 -38.50
N THR A 588 -26.11 17.00 -39.31
CA THR A 588 -25.01 16.14 -38.86
C THR A 588 -24.09 16.88 -37.88
N GLU A 589 -23.72 18.13 -38.16
CA GLU A 589 -22.92 18.99 -37.26
C GLU A 589 -23.66 19.34 -35.95
N GLN A 590 -24.98 19.60 -35.99
CA GLN A 590 -25.78 19.82 -34.78
C GLN A 590 -25.99 18.54 -33.96
N THR A 591 -25.97 17.37 -34.61
CA THR A 591 -26.05 16.07 -33.93
C THR A 591 -24.70 15.68 -33.30
N GLU A 592 -23.58 16.07 -33.91
CA GLU A 592 -22.24 15.94 -33.33
C GLU A 592 -21.99 16.96 -32.19
N GLN A 593 -22.46 18.21 -32.32
CA GLN A 593 -22.39 19.20 -31.24
C GLN A 593 -23.31 18.86 -30.05
N LYS A 594 -24.47 18.24 -30.27
CA LYS A 594 -25.33 17.69 -29.19
C LYS A 594 -24.80 16.39 -28.57
N LYS A 595 -23.88 15.68 -29.22
CA LYS A 595 -23.16 14.52 -28.65
C LYS A 595 -21.92 14.93 -27.82
N GLN A 596 -21.44 16.16 -27.96
CA GLN A 596 -20.34 16.72 -27.16
C GLN A 596 -20.79 17.64 -25.99
N THR A 597 -22.10 17.77 -25.73
CA THR A 597 -22.63 18.55 -24.58
C THR A 597 -23.70 17.80 -23.77
N LYS A 598 -23.45 16.53 -23.44
CA LYS A 598 -24.13 15.82 -22.34
C LYS A 598 -23.21 14.77 -21.72
N GLU A 599 -22.38 15.18 -20.77
CA GLU A 599 -22.18 14.46 -19.51
C GLU A 599 -21.89 15.48 -18.38
N PRO A 600 -22.39 15.24 -17.15
CA PRO A 600 -22.62 16.27 -16.15
C PRO A 600 -21.38 16.55 -15.29
N ALA A 601 -21.17 17.83 -15.00
CA ALA A 601 -20.35 18.28 -13.89
C ALA A 601 -21.15 18.15 -12.59
N GLU A 602 -20.78 17.20 -11.74
CA GLU A 602 -20.99 17.28 -10.29
C GLU A 602 -19.62 17.54 -9.64
N ASN A 603 -19.46 18.75 -9.07
CA ASN A 603 -18.71 18.93 -7.85
C ASN A 603 -18.96 20.31 -7.23
N GLY A 604 -19.30 20.31 -5.94
CA GLY A 604 -18.86 21.35 -5.00
C GLY A 604 -19.95 22.07 -4.21
N SER A 605 -20.10 21.70 -2.93
CA SER A 605 -20.07 22.65 -1.79
C SER A 605 -20.01 21.81 -0.50
N GLU A 606 -18.87 21.78 0.16
CA GLU A 606 -18.47 22.69 1.26
C GLU A 606 -19.01 22.25 2.63
N ASP A 607 -18.07 21.74 3.42
CA ASP A 607 -17.70 22.23 4.76
C ASP A 607 -18.58 21.98 6.01
N ASN A 608 -17.84 21.63 7.08
CA ASN A 608 -18.14 21.73 8.51
C ASN A 608 -19.06 20.71 9.22
N SER A 609 -18.37 19.75 9.85
CA SER A 609 -18.30 19.47 11.30
C SER A 609 -19.57 19.45 12.19
N ASP A 610 -19.64 18.32 12.91
CA ASP A 610 -20.09 18.12 14.30
C ASP A 610 -21.58 18.23 14.69
N GLY A 611 -22.04 17.12 15.28
CA GLY A 611 -23.02 17.11 16.38
C GLY A 611 -24.42 16.58 16.04
N ASN A 612 -24.69 15.30 16.33
CA ASN A 612 -25.48 14.93 17.52
C ASN A 612 -25.64 13.40 17.63
N GLU A 613 -24.99 12.82 18.64
CA GLU A 613 -25.54 11.69 19.37
C GLU A 613 -26.68 12.19 20.28
N ALA A 614 -27.56 11.27 20.62
CA ALA A 614 -28.75 11.45 21.43
C ALA A 614 -28.46 11.93 22.86
N GLU A 615 -29.32 12.81 23.38
CA GLU A 615 -29.91 12.70 24.72
C GLU A 615 -30.96 13.79 24.94
N ALA A 616 -32.20 13.39 25.24
CA ALA A 616 -33.09 13.99 26.24
C ALA A 616 -34.48 13.34 26.15
N SER A 617 -34.67 12.28 26.94
CA SER A 617 -35.95 11.99 27.57
C SER A 617 -35.88 12.52 29.00
N ASP A 618 -36.79 13.43 29.33
CA ASP A 618 -36.95 14.03 30.65
C ASP A 618 -38.14 13.36 31.39
N SER A 619 -38.15 13.50 32.73
CA SER A 619 -39.05 12.92 33.77
C SER A 619 -38.58 11.57 34.36
N GLU A 620 -38.43 11.37 35.68
CA GLU A 620 -39.07 11.99 36.83
C GLU A 620 -38.12 12.18 38.03
N SER A 621 -38.36 13.27 38.76
CA SER A 621 -38.05 13.46 40.17
C SER A 621 -39.13 12.81 41.05
N GLN A 622 -38.77 12.03 42.07
CA GLN A 622 -39.32 12.12 43.43
C GLN A 622 -38.64 11.16 44.42
N GLU A 623 -38.25 11.75 45.56
CA GLU A 623 -37.87 11.22 46.89
C GLU A 623 -36.59 10.38 47.10
#